data_AF-A0A1W1CVQ5-F1
#
_entry.id   AF-A0A1W1CVQ5-F1
#
_cell.length_a   1.000
_cell.length_b   1.000
_cell.length_c   1.000
_cell.angle_alpha   90.00
_cell.angle_beta   90.00
_cell.angle_gamma   90.00
#
_symmetry.space_group_name_H-M   'P 1'
#
loop_
_entity.id
_entity.type
_entity.pdbx_description
1 polymer ?
#
loop_
_entity_poly.entity_id
_entity_poly.type
_entity_poly.pdbx_seq_one_letter_code
_entity_poly.pdbx_strand_id
1 'polypeptide(L)'
;MMMILSIFFTLMFLFKRDFFYLILSAISIITLLTLFIPHEKVCVSQGTALYLLPTATSTMSTHIESQIQTSLLAEHGLYSKIEYKKGIIGWIKNENICED
;
A
#
# COMPACT_ATOMS: atom_id res chain seq x y z
N MET A 1 -13.75 3.50 -14.12
CA MET A 1 -14.77 4.41 -13.54
C MET A 1 -14.18 5.80 -13.24
N MET A 2 -13.24 5.93 -12.27
CA MET A 2 -12.67 7.24 -11.88
C MET A 2 -11.94 7.99 -13.01
N MET A 3 -11.28 7.28 -13.92
CA MET A 3 -10.58 7.89 -15.05
C MET A 3 -11.53 8.62 -16.02
N ILE A 4 -12.72 8.07 -16.26
CA ILE A 4 -13.74 8.68 -17.13
C ILE A 4 -14.28 9.96 -16.50
N LEU A 5 -14.49 9.94 -15.18
CA LEU A 5 -14.95 11.09 -14.41
C LEU A 5 -13.97 12.27 -14.48
N SER A 6 -12.66 11.98 -14.34
CA SER A 6 -11.60 12.99 -14.42
C SER A 6 -11.50 13.64 -15.80
N ILE A 7 -11.65 12.84 -16.86
CA ILE A 7 -11.66 13.33 -18.25
C ILE A 7 -12.90 14.19 -18.48
N PHE A 8 -14.07 13.77 -17.99
CA PHE A 8 -15.32 14.52 -18.12
C PHE A 8 -15.23 15.90 -17.46
N PHE A 9 -14.73 15.99 -16.23
CA PHE A 9 -14.55 17.29 -15.55
C PHE A 9 -13.52 18.19 -16.24
N THR A 10 -12.45 17.62 -16.77
CA THR A 10 -11.43 18.36 -17.54
C THR A 10 -12.00 18.91 -18.85
N LEU A 11 -12.83 18.13 -19.55
CA LEU A 11 -13.51 18.58 -20.77
C LEU A 11 -14.53 19.69 -20.45
N MET A 12 -15.29 19.55 -19.36
CA MET A 12 -16.27 20.55 -18.94
C MET A 12 -15.62 21.86 -18.50
N PHE A 13 -14.41 21.81 -17.91
CA PHE A 13 -13.59 22.99 -17.64
C PHE A 13 -13.22 23.75 -18.92
N LEU A 14 -12.81 23.06 -19.99
CA LEU A 14 -12.45 23.69 -21.27
C LEU A 14 -13.64 24.40 -21.93
N PHE A 15 -14.85 23.84 -21.81
CA PHE A 15 -16.06 24.40 -22.41
C PHE A 15 -16.68 25.55 -21.61
N LYS A 16 -16.75 25.44 -20.27
CA LYS A 16 -17.39 26.46 -19.43
C LYS A 16 -16.41 27.53 -18.93
N ARG A 17 -15.09 27.26 -18.96
CA ARG A 17 -14.02 28.11 -18.39
C ARG A 17 -14.26 28.53 -16.93
N ASP A 18 -15.03 27.73 -16.19
CA ASP A 18 -15.33 27.99 -14.78
C ASP A 18 -14.26 27.34 -13.88
N PHE A 19 -13.63 28.15 -13.02
CA PHE A 19 -12.58 27.71 -12.08
C PHE A 19 -13.03 26.60 -11.13
N PHE A 20 -14.33 26.50 -10.86
CA PHE A 20 -14.91 25.46 -10.01
C PHE A 20 -14.62 24.03 -10.53
N TYR A 21 -14.67 23.83 -11.85
CA TYR A 21 -14.39 22.51 -12.45
C TYR A 21 -12.91 22.13 -12.41
N LEU A 22 -12.02 23.12 -12.36
CA LEU A 22 -10.58 22.89 -12.23
C LEU A 22 -10.24 22.33 -10.85
N ILE A 23 -10.86 22.88 -9.80
CA ILE A 23 -10.72 22.38 -8.42
C ILE A 23 -11.24 20.94 -8.32
N LEU A 24 -12.41 20.67 -8.90
CA LEU A 24 -13.02 19.34 -8.85
C LEU A 24 -12.19 18.29 -9.61
N SER A 25 -11.64 18.66 -10.77
CA SER A 25 -10.73 17.80 -11.54
C SER A 25 -9.43 17.52 -10.76
N ALA A 26 -8.84 18.54 -10.13
CA ALA A 26 -7.62 18.39 -9.33
C ALA A 26 -7.81 17.39 -8.18
N ILE A 27 -8.95 17.45 -7.46
CA ILE A 27 -9.26 16.51 -6.38
C ILE A 27 -9.39 15.07 -6.92
N SER A 28 -10.08 14.90 -8.06
CA SER A 28 -10.22 13.60 -8.71
C SER A 28 -8.87 13.00 -9.14
N ILE A 29 -7.94 13.84 -9.62
CA ILE A 29 -6.59 13.40 -10.00
C ILE A 29 -5.78 13.01 -8.76
N ILE A 30 -5.83 13.81 -7.70
CA ILE A 30 -5.12 13.54 -6.44
C ILE A 30 -5.57 12.19 -5.86
N THR A 31 -6.88 11.96 -5.80
CA THR A 31 -7.41 10.68 -5.30
C THR A 31 -7.00 9.48 -6.17
N LEU A 32 -7.00 9.64 -7.50
CA LEU A 32 -6.52 8.61 -8.41
C LEU A 32 -5.04 8.28 -8.14
N LEU A 33 -4.20 9.31 -7.96
CA LEU A 33 -2.79 9.13 -7.63
C LEU A 33 -2.62 8.38 -6.31
N THR A 34 -3.34 8.77 -5.25
CA THR A 34 -3.24 8.08 -3.95
C THR A 34 -3.62 6.60 -4.01
N LEU A 35 -4.57 6.24 -4.88
CA LEU A 35 -4.98 4.84 -5.09
C LEU A 35 -4.01 4.06 -5.99
N PHE A 36 -3.28 4.75 -6.86
CA PHE A 36 -2.33 4.14 -7.79
C PHE A 36 -0.91 4.03 -7.23
N ILE A 37 -0.61 4.66 -6.08
CA ILE A 37 0.68 4.50 -5.41
C ILE A 37 0.86 3.02 -5.07
N PRO A 38 1.81 2.32 -5.73
CA PRO A 38 2.12 0.96 -5.37
C PRO A 38 2.83 0.99 -4.03
N HIS A 39 2.33 0.21 -3.07
CA HIS A 39 3.01 -0.03 -1.81
C HIS A 39 4.45 -0.52 -2.06
N GLU A 40 5.41 0.04 -1.33
CA GLU A 40 6.83 -0.28 -1.49
C GLU A 40 7.06 -1.79 -1.34
N LYS A 41 7.86 -2.38 -2.23
CA LYS A 41 8.13 -3.82 -2.18
C LYS A 41 9.35 -4.03 -1.30
N VAL A 42 9.17 -4.73 -0.19
CA VAL A 42 10.25 -5.13 0.72
C VAL A 42 10.57 -6.62 0.54
N CYS A 43 11.85 -6.94 0.57
CA CYS A 43 12.31 -8.33 0.54
C CYS A 43 12.37 -8.87 1.96
N VAL A 44 11.75 -10.03 2.19
CA VAL A 44 11.66 -10.64 3.53
C VAL A 44 12.35 -11.99 3.52
N SER A 45 13.23 -12.21 4.50
CA SER A 45 14.08 -13.40 4.60
C SER A 45 13.30 -14.66 5.00
N GLN A 46 13.82 -15.82 4.58
CA GLN A 46 13.26 -17.14 4.89
C GLN A 46 13.34 -17.43 6.40
N GLY A 47 12.30 -18.03 6.97
CA GLY A 47 12.21 -18.40 8.38
C GLY A 47 11.59 -17.33 9.29
N THR A 48 11.26 -16.15 8.75
CA THR A 48 10.65 -15.05 9.52
C THR A 48 9.29 -15.46 10.07
N ALA A 49 9.07 -15.26 11.37
CA ALA A 49 7.77 -15.51 11.99
C ALA A 49 6.79 -14.37 11.65
N LEU A 50 5.62 -14.72 11.12
CA LEU A 50 4.53 -13.79 10.88
C LEU A 50 3.65 -13.70 12.14
N TYR A 51 3.60 -12.51 12.73
CA TYR A 51 2.80 -12.21 13.91
C TYR A 51 1.45 -11.60 13.51
N LEU A 52 0.38 -11.97 14.20
CA LEU A 52 -0.95 -11.39 13.94
C LEU A 52 -1.06 -9.96 14.51
N LEU A 53 -0.38 -9.69 15.63
CA LEU A 53 -0.31 -8.37 16.26
C LEU A 53 1.15 -7.92 16.39
N PRO A 54 1.42 -6.60 16.39
CA PRO A 54 2.76 -6.05 16.59
C PRO A 54 3.17 -6.13 18.08
N THR A 55 3.18 -7.34 18.64
CA THR A 55 3.45 -7.58 20.05
C THR A 55 4.08 -8.97 20.25
N ALA A 56 5.13 -9.04 21.08
CA ALA A 56 5.92 -10.25 21.33
C ALA A 56 5.12 -11.40 21.99
N THR A 57 3.96 -11.12 22.58
CA THR A 57 3.08 -12.09 23.23
C THR A 57 1.97 -12.64 22.33
N SER A 58 1.93 -12.23 21.06
CA SER A 58 0.89 -12.67 20.13
C SER A 58 1.18 -14.05 19.53
N THR A 59 0.13 -14.80 19.25
CA THR A 59 0.21 -16.12 18.61
C THR A 59 0.90 -15.99 17.24
N MET A 60 1.99 -16.73 17.04
CA MET A 60 2.64 -16.84 15.75
C MET A 60 1.65 -17.48 14.76
N SER A 61 1.34 -16.77 13.67
CA SER A 61 0.32 -17.21 12.73
C SER A 61 0.88 -18.19 11.70
N THR A 62 2.08 -17.95 11.20
CA THR A 62 2.74 -18.81 10.21
C THR A 62 4.22 -18.45 10.08
N HIS A 63 5.04 -19.36 9.53
CA HIS A 63 6.43 -19.09 9.19
C HIS A 63 6.57 -18.81 7.70
N ILE A 64 7.45 -17.88 7.37
CA ILE A 64 7.84 -17.59 5.99
C ILE A 64 8.72 -18.73 5.48
N GLU A 65 8.17 -19.58 4.61
CA GLU A 65 8.83 -20.81 4.13
C GLU A 65 9.93 -20.52 3.10
N SER A 66 9.88 -19.37 2.41
CA SER A 66 10.87 -18.97 1.40
C SER A 66 11.05 -17.45 1.37
N GLN A 67 12.20 -16.99 0.91
CA GLN A 67 12.44 -15.56 0.66
C GLN A 67 11.40 -15.03 -0.34
N ILE A 68 10.70 -13.96 0.01
CA ILE A 68 9.67 -13.36 -0.85
C ILE A 68 9.83 -11.85 -0.95
N GLN A 69 9.50 -11.32 -2.13
CA GLN A 69 9.27 -9.89 -2.32
C GLN A 69 7.79 -9.61 -2.09
N THR A 70 7.49 -8.85 -1.04
CA THR A 70 6.11 -8.54 -0.63
C THR A 70 5.95 -7.03 -0.48
N SER A 71 4.73 -6.55 -0.69
CA SER A 71 4.39 -5.15 -0.48
C SER A 71 4.36 -4.83 1.03
N LEU A 72 5.07 -3.78 1.44
CA LEU A 72 4.99 -3.17 2.76
C LEU A 72 3.71 -2.34 2.84
N LEU A 73 2.78 -2.74 3.70
CA LEU A 73 1.50 -2.05 3.88
C LEU A 73 1.61 -0.92 4.89
N ALA A 74 2.41 -1.12 5.94
CA ALA A 74 2.62 -0.14 7.00
C ALA A 74 3.84 -0.51 7.84
N GLU A 75 4.47 0.47 8.46
CA GLU A 75 5.54 0.27 9.44
C GLU A 75 5.12 0.87 10.79
N HIS A 76 5.37 0.15 11.88
CA HIS A 76 5.02 0.58 13.22
C HIS A 76 6.08 0.16 14.24
N GLY A 77 7.02 1.06 14.53
CA GLY A 77 8.11 0.82 15.46
C GLY A 77 9.10 -0.21 14.93
N LEU A 78 9.24 -1.35 15.62
CA LEU A 78 10.12 -2.45 15.22
C LEU A 78 9.43 -3.49 14.32
N TYR A 79 8.17 -3.25 13.96
CA TYR A 79 7.36 -4.19 13.20
C TYR A 79 6.88 -3.58 11.88
N SER A 80 7.07 -4.34 10.80
CA SER A 80 6.58 -4.03 9.47
C SER A 80 5.41 -4.93 9.13
N LYS A 81 4.32 -4.34 8.66
CA LYS A 81 3.15 -5.05 8.16
C LYS A 81 3.35 -5.38 6.69
N ILE A 82 3.39 -6.67 6.40
CA ILE A 82 3.61 -7.21 5.06
C ILE A 82 2.43 -8.06 4.60
N GLU A 83 2.31 -8.26 3.30
CA GLU A 83 1.35 -9.19 2.70
C GLU A 83 2.08 -10.45 2.20
N TYR A 84 2.12 -11.48 3.03
CA TYR A 84 2.91 -12.70 2.81
C TYR A 84 2.46 -13.48 1.54
N LYS A 85 1.18 -13.38 1.14
CA LYS A 85 0.58 -13.81 -0.16
C LYS A 85 -0.72 -13.00 -0.37
N LYS A 86 -1.25 -12.90 -1.61
CA LYS A 86 -2.53 -12.21 -1.90
C LYS A 86 -3.60 -12.50 -0.83
N GLY A 87 -3.89 -11.53 0.04
CA GLY A 87 -4.88 -11.61 1.11
C GLY A 87 -4.40 -12.09 2.48
N ILE A 88 -3.15 -12.53 2.65
CA ILE A 88 -2.56 -12.93 3.94
C ILE A 88 -1.69 -11.78 4.45
N ILE A 89 -2.20 -11.09 5.46
CA ILE A 89 -1.58 -9.92 6.06
C ILE A 89 -1.03 -10.29 7.44
N GLY A 90 0.19 -9.85 7.74
CA GLY A 90 0.76 -10.01 9.07
C GLY A 90 1.93 -9.09 9.34
N TRP A 91 2.42 -9.14 10.57
CA TRP A 91 3.53 -8.32 11.05
C TRP A 91 4.80 -9.15 11.10
N ILE A 92 5.89 -8.59 10.59
CA ILE A 92 7.24 -9.13 10.75
C ILE A 92 8.07 -8.13 11.54
N LYS A 93 9.14 -8.60 12.17
CA LYS A 93 10.14 -7.71 12.74
C LYS A 93 11.04 -7.15 11.64
N ASN A 94 11.38 -5.88 11.73
CA ASN A 94 12.22 -5.19 10.75
C ASN A 94 13.61 -5.83 10.60
N GLU A 95 14.13 -6.48 11.66
CA GLU A 95 15.42 -7.17 11.65
C GLU A 95 15.51 -8.34 10.64
N ASN A 96 14.39 -8.79 10.07
CA ASN A 96 14.35 -9.88 9.09
C ASN A 96 14.04 -9.41 7.66
N ILE A 97 14.03 -8.10 7.43
CA ILE A 97 13.97 -7.51 6.08
C ILE A 97 15.36 -7.68 5.48
N CYS A 98 15.46 -8.19 4.26
CA CYS A 98 16.74 -8.29 3.58
C CYS A 98 17.22 -6.87 3.27
N GLU A 99 18.31 -6.44 3.93
CA GLU A 99 19.13 -5.34 3.44
C GLU A 99 19.92 -5.87 2.24
N ASP A 100 19.76 -5.21 1.08
CA ASP A 100 20.58 -5.46 -0.13
C ASP A 100 22.08 -5.21 0.15
#